data_AF-A0A8J6YN92-F1
#
_entry.id   AF-A0A8J6YN92-F1
#
_cell.length_a   1.000
_cell.length_b   1.000
_cell.length_c   1.000
_cell.angle_alpha   90.00
_cell.angle_beta   90.00
_cell.angle_gamma   90.00
#
_symmetry.space_group_name_H-M   'P 1'
#
loop_
_entity.id
_entity.type
_entity.pdbx_description
1 polymer ?
#
loop_
_entity_poly.entity_id
_entity_poly.type
_entity_poly.pdbx_seq_one_letter_code
_entity_poly.pdbx_strand_id
1 'polypeptide(L)'
;MAHSRSLGFRALEAARRSAPAVLLCAALACAPGAASARGSGSGADAGAGTGTGAPAPAPEVLSPFEKSDLLIECWDGRKLPFLVEEATTPTLRSLGLMYRTSLGADEGMLFVWEDDQPRTMWMKNTPISLDMLFLSRDGIVLHIVRKTTPESEMLIMSPEPARAVLELGAGTTDLLSIEPGDRVLHPLLGATPEDMRRRPPPVPSPDAGPASRVRSHPDSAP
;
A
#
# COMPACT_ATOMS: atom_id res chain seq x y z
N MET A 1 -11.23 -29.35 -51.51
CA MET A 1 -11.26 -29.98 -50.17
C MET A 1 -10.67 -28.96 -49.21
N ALA A 2 -11.46 -27.97 -48.74
CA ALA A 2 -12.25 -27.99 -47.49
C ALA A 2 -11.34 -28.32 -46.28
N HIS A 3 -11.11 -27.46 -45.28
CA HIS A 3 -12.10 -26.69 -44.54
C HIS A 3 -11.54 -25.39 -43.93
N SER A 4 -12.33 -24.32 -44.12
CA SER A 4 -12.39 -23.11 -43.31
C SER A 4 -12.98 -23.44 -41.92
N ARG A 5 -12.41 -22.89 -40.84
CA ARG A 5 -13.03 -22.90 -39.51
C ARG A 5 -13.37 -21.46 -39.11
N SER A 6 -14.68 -21.25 -39.09
CA SER A 6 -15.42 -20.03 -38.78
C SER A 6 -15.20 -19.57 -37.34
N LEU A 7 -15.09 -18.26 -37.19
CA LEU A 7 -15.40 -17.51 -35.98
C LEU A 7 -16.80 -17.85 -35.46
N GLY A 8 -16.97 -17.80 -34.14
CA GLY A 8 -18.24 -18.03 -33.46
C GLY A 8 -18.33 -17.26 -32.15
N PHE A 9 -18.22 -15.92 -32.20
CA PHE A 9 -18.79 -15.05 -31.18
C PHE A 9 -20.31 -15.06 -31.36
N ARG A 10 -21.06 -15.50 -30.34
CA ARG A 10 -22.50 -15.22 -30.23
C ARG A 10 -22.80 -14.64 -28.86
N ALA A 11 -23.55 -13.55 -28.92
CA ALA A 11 -24.01 -12.73 -27.83
C ALA A 11 -25.35 -13.22 -27.26
N LEU A 12 -25.66 -12.65 -26.08
CA LEU A 12 -26.98 -12.26 -25.56
C LEU A 12 -28.01 -13.37 -25.24
N GLU A 13 -28.52 -13.36 -23.99
CA GLU A 13 -29.90 -12.98 -23.59
C GLU A 13 -30.17 -13.56 -22.18
N ALA A 14 -30.17 -12.76 -21.12
CA ALA A 14 -31.32 -12.08 -20.48
C ALA A 14 -32.45 -13.01 -19.97
N ALA A 15 -32.71 -12.99 -18.66
CA ALA A 15 -34.05 -12.94 -18.00
C ALA A 15 -33.91 -13.30 -16.50
N ARG A 16 -34.16 -12.39 -15.53
CA ARG A 16 -35.43 -11.86 -14.98
C ARG A 16 -35.68 -12.36 -13.55
N ARG A 17 -35.65 -11.40 -12.61
CA ARG A 17 -36.58 -11.14 -11.49
C ARG A 17 -36.84 -12.24 -10.45
N SER A 18 -36.52 -11.93 -9.18
CA SER A 18 -37.57 -11.82 -8.16
C SER A 18 -37.09 -11.03 -6.93
N ALA A 19 -37.85 -10.02 -6.54
CA ALA A 19 -37.78 -9.35 -5.25
C ALA A 19 -39.15 -9.49 -4.59
N PRO A 20 -39.22 -9.52 -3.25
CA PRO A 20 -40.34 -8.81 -2.63
C PRO A 20 -40.02 -8.06 -1.33
N ALA A 21 -40.90 -7.10 -1.08
CA ALA A 21 -41.45 -6.67 0.20
C ALA A 21 -40.60 -5.72 1.08
N VAL A 22 -40.73 -4.43 0.73
CA VAL A 22 -40.81 -3.32 1.68
C VAL A 22 -42.01 -3.55 2.61
N LEU A 23 -41.79 -3.58 3.93
CA LEU A 23 -42.85 -3.44 4.93
C LEU A 23 -42.67 -2.11 5.68
N LEU A 24 -43.58 -1.20 5.36
CA LEU A 24 -43.83 0.10 5.97
C LEU A 24 -44.66 -0.11 7.24
N CYS A 25 -44.22 0.39 8.40
CA CYS A 25 -45.08 0.53 9.58
C CYS A 25 -44.91 1.92 10.23
N ALA A 26 -45.89 2.76 9.93
CA ALA A 26 -46.57 3.75 10.75
C ALA A 26 -45.79 4.64 11.74
N ALA A 27 -45.85 5.94 11.45
CA ALA A 27 -45.68 7.04 12.39
C ALA A 27 -46.81 7.09 13.43
N LEU A 28 -46.48 7.44 14.68
CA LEU A 28 -47.41 8.07 15.62
C LEU A 28 -46.78 9.36 16.14
N ALA A 29 -47.47 10.47 15.89
CA ALA A 29 -47.17 11.78 16.44
C ALA A 29 -48.02 12.04 17.70
N CYS A 30 -47.46 12.71 18.71
CA CYS A 30 -48.20 13.58 19.62
C CYS A 30 -47.24 14.56 20.32
N ALA A 31 -47.47 15.86 20.16
CA ALA A 31 -46.92 16.97 20.97
C ALA A 31 -48.07 17.50 21.87
N PRO A 32 -47.97 18.61 22.65
CA PRO A 32 -46.83 19.39 23.18
C PRO A 32 -46.93 19.62 24.72
N GLY A 33 -45.93 20.27 25.33
CA GLY A 33 -46.01 20.77 26.72
C GLY A 33 -44.98 21.88 26.97
N ALA A 34 -45.45 23.06 27.36
CA ALA A 34 -44.74 24.34 27.35
C ALA A 34 -44.19 24.79 28.72
N ALA A 35 -43.29 25.78 28.64
CA ALA A 35 -42.97 26.84 29.62
C ALA A 35 -42.17 26.45 30.88
N SER A 36 -41.34 27.30 31.50
CA SER A 36 -40.64 28.57 31.22
C SER A 36 -39.97 28.93 32.57
N ALA A 37 -38.68 29.30 32.61
CA ALA A 37 -38.19 30.20 33.67
C ALA A 37 -36.79 30.75 33.37
N ARG A 38 -36.68 32.05 33.65
CA ARG A 38 -35.57 32.99 33.46
C ARG A 38 -34.38 32.71 34.38
N GLY A 39 -33.19 33.13 33.95
CA GLY A 39 -32.05 33.39 34.82
C GLY A 39 -31.09 34.39 34.17
N SER A 40 -31.24 35.67 34.50
CA SER A 40 -30.26 36.73 34.20
C SER A 40 -29.00 36.56 35.05
N GLY A 41 -27.83 36.76 34.45
CA GLY A 41 -26.56 36.87 35.16
C GLY A 41 -25.50 37.54 34.29
N SER A 42 -25.38 38.86 34.42
CA SER A 42 -24.33 39.71 33.84
C SER A 42 -23.03 39.54 34.63
N GLY A 43 -21.89 39.46 33.93
CA GLY A 43 -20.56 39.50 34.52
C GLY A 43 -19.48 39.50 33.45
N ALA A 44 -19.09 40.69 33.01
CA ALA A 44 -17.89 40.90 32.21
C ALA A 44 -16.65 40.84 33.11
N ASP A 45 -15.59 40.17 32.66
CA ASP A 45 -14.23 40.63 32.92
C ASP A 45 -13.32 40.24 31.74
N ALA A 46 -12.55 41.21 31.28
CA ALA A 46 -11.67 41.15 30.15
C ALA A 46 -10.24 40.90 30.66
N GLY A 47 -9.70 39.72 30.36
CA GLY A 47 -8.28 39.39 30.59
C GLY A 47 -7.61 38.99 29.29
N ALA A 48 -7.05 39.98 28.59
CA ALA A 48 -6.17 39.77 27.45
C ALA A 48 -4.85 39.15 27.92
N GLY A 49 -4.52 37.98 27.37
CA GLY A 49 -3.26 37.29 27.58
C GLY A 49 -2.95 36.44 26.35
N THR A 50 -2.48 37.08 25.29
CA THR A 50 -1.95 36.43 24.09
C THR A 50 -0.66 35.69 24.44
N GLY A 51 -0.78 34.39 24.66
CA GLY A 51 0.33 33.44 24.63
C GLY A 51 0.08 32.43 23.52
N THR A 52 0.32 32.82 22.27
CA THR A 52 0.40 31.85 21.15
C THR A 52 1.73 31.11 21.27
N GLY A 53 1.83 30.21 22.23
CA GLY A 53 2.80 29.13 22.16
C GLY A 53 2.26 28.13 21.15
N ALA A 54 2.88 28.02 19.98
CA ALA A 54 2.67 26.86 19.13
C ALA A 54 2.90 25.61 20.01
N PRO A 55 1.99 24.61 20.01
CA PRO A 55 2.20 23.41 20.79
C PRO A 55 3.54 22.80 20.35
N ALA A 56 4.43 22.58 21.32
CA ALA A 56 5.63 21.78 21.09
C ALA A 56 5.20 20.45 20.46
N PRO A 57 5.94 19.91 19.47
CA PRO A 57 5.58 18.63 18.88
C PRO A 57 5.43 17.62 20.02
N ALA A 58 4.27 16.95 20.04
CA ALA A 58 4.05 15.82 20.93
C ALA A 58 5.20 14.82 20.71
N PRO A 59 5.68 14.14 21.76
CA PRO A 59 6.77 13.18 21.62
C PRO A 59 6.37 12.16 20.54
N GLU A 60 7.11 12.15 19.44
CA GLU A 60 6.97 11.12 18.42
C GLU A 60 7.27 9.79 19.12
N VAL A 61 6.22 9.01 19.39
CA VAL A 61 6.38 7.65 19.89
C VAL A 61 7.19 6.93 18.84
N LEU A 62 8.45 6.61 19.15
CA LEU A 62 9.35 5.94 18.23
C LEU A 62 8.69 4.63 17.78
N SER A 63 8.37 4.59 16.49
CA SER A 63 7.80 3.41 15.87
C SER A 63 8.75 2.21 16.08
N PRO A 64 8.26 1.02 16.46
CA PRO A 64 9.12 -0.14 16.68
C PRO A 64 9.62 -0.77 15.38
N PHE A 65 9.20 -0.25 14.22
CA PHE A 65 9.53 -0.80 12.92
C PHE A 65 10.77 -0.14 12.33
N GLU A 66 11.64 -0.95 11.74
CA GLU A 66 12.72 -0.45 10.87
C GLU A 66 12.12 0.14 9.60
N LYS A 67 12.68 1.26 9.11
CA LYS A 67 12.25 1.92 7.87
C LYS A 67 13.29 1.71 6.77
N SER A 68 12.84 1.46 5.55
CA SER A 68 13.71 1.21 4.39
C SER A 68 13.08 1.68 3.07
N ASP A 69 13.94 1.86 2.06
CA ASP A 69 13.51 2.20 0.71
C ASP A 69 12.96 0.97 -0.03
N LEU A 70 11.85 1.16 -0.73
CA LEU A 70 11.23 0.18 -1.62
C LEU A 70 10.94 0.82 -2.98
N LEU A 71 11.09 0.05 -4.06
CA LEU A 71 10.65 0.46 -5.39
C LEU A 71 9.57 -0.50 -5.90
N ILE A 72 8.57 0.04 -6.60
CA ILE A 72 7.66 -0.76 -7.43
C ILE A 72 8.03 -0.51 -8.89
N GLU A 73 8.55 -1.54 -9.54
CA GLU A 73 8.79 -1.58 -10.98
C GLU A 73 7.51 -2.00 -11.69
N CYS A 74 6.91 -1.04 -12.40
CA CYS A 74 5.68 -1.24 -13.16
C CYS A 74 5.98 -1.90 -14.51
N TRP A 75 4.98 -2.54 -15.11
CA TRP A 75 5.06 -3.16 -16.44
C TRP A 75 5.55 -2.22 -17.55
N ASP A 76 5.33 -0.91 -17.39
CA ASP A 76 5.75 0.14 -18.33
C ASP A 76 7.19 0.65 -18.09
N GLY A 77 7.92 0.05 -17.13
CA GLY A 77 9.30 0.37 -16.78
C GLY A 77 9.46 1.53 -15.80
N ARG A 78 8.36 2.16 -15.35
CA ARG A 78 8.44 3.14 -14.26
C ARG A 78 8.88 2.46 -12.96
N LYS A 79 9.74 3.14 -12.19
CA LYS A 79 10.10 2.75 -10.83
C LYS A 79 9.55 3.77 -9.85
N LEU A 80 8.56 3.36 -9.07
CA LEU A 80 7.84 4.19 -8.12
C LEU A 80 8.44 3.99 -6.72
N PRO A 81 8.96 5.05 -6.07
CA PRO A 81 9.59 4.93 -4.77
C PRO A 81 8.59 5.01 -3.61
N PHE A 82 8.87 4.22 -2.57
CA PHE A 82 8.16 4.24 -1.30
C PHE A 82 9.14 4.11 -0.14
N LEU A 83 8.80 4.71 1.00
CA LEU A 83 9.44 4.46 2.28
C LEU A 83 8.56 3.50 3.07
N VAL A 84 9.07 2.32 3.41
CA VAL A 84 8.26 1.31 4.09
C VAL A 84 8.80 0.98 5.47
N GLU A 85 7.88 0.63 6.35
CA GLU A 85 8.19 -0.02 7.62
C GLU A 85 8.18 -1.54 7.48
N GLU A 86 9.11 -2.22 8.14
CA GLU A 86 9.31 -3.66 7.98
C GLU A 86 8.70 -4.46 9.13
N ALA A 87 7.74 -5.32 8.82
CA ALA A 87 7.14 -6.26 9.75
C ALA A 87 7.69 -7.68 9.51
N THR A 88 8.86 -7.98 10.07
CA THR A 88 9.61 -9.23 9.85
C THR A 88 9.42 -10.28 10.96
N THR A 89 8.95 -9.89 12.14
CA THR A 89 8.69 -10.80 13.26
C THR A 89 7.18 -11.06 13.44
N PRO A 90 6.77 -12.18 14.07
CA PRO A 90 5.36 -12.45 14.35
C PRO A 90 4.67 -11.32 15.12
N THR A 91 5.38 -10.72 16.09
CA THR A 91 4.87 -9.59 16.89
C THR A 91 4.64 -8.36 16.03
N LEU A 92 5.62 -7.97 15.21
CA LEU A 92 5.51 -6.80 14.33
C LEU A 92 4.39 -7.00 13.29
N ARG A 93 4.28 -8.19 12.69
CA ARG A 93 3.21 -8.51 11.73
C ARG A 93 1.82 -8.50 12.36
N SER A 94 1.70 -8.93 13.61
CA SER A 94 0.40 -8.92 14.32
C SER A 94 -0.04 -7.50 14.68
N LEU A 95 0.91 -6.58 14.88
CA LEU A 95 0.62 -5.18 15.14
C LEU A 95 0.26 -4.42 13.86
N GLY A 96 1.04 -4.59 12.79
CA GLY A 96 0.80 -3.92 11.51
C GLY A 96 0.64 -2.40 11.65
N LEU A 97 -0.31 -1.84 10.90
CA LEU A 97 -0.68 -0.42 10.93
C LEU A 97 -1.82 -0.10 11.94
N MET A 98 -2.06 -0.97 12.93
CA MET A 98 -3.10 -0.72 13.94
C MET A 98 -2.94 0.64 14.62
N TYR A 99 -4.08 1.28 14.91
CA TYR A 99 -4.22 2.56 15.62
C TYR A 99 -3.64 3.80 14.94
N ARG A 100 -3.07 3.66 13.74
CA ARG A 100 -2.56 4.81 12.98
C ARG A 100 -3.70 5.57 12.34
N THR A 101 -3.68 6.90 12.50
CA THR A 101 -4.71 7.79 11.95
C THR A 101 -4.35 8.34 10.57
N SER A 102 -3.11 8.17 10.13
CA SER A 102 -2.62 8.56 8.81
C SER A 102 -1.46 7.68 8.33
N LEU A 103 -1.21 7.71 7.03
CA LEU A 103 -0.06 7.11 6.35
C LEU A 103 0.33 8.06 5.21
N GLY A 104 1.62 8.35 5.04
CA GLY A 104 2.11 9.18 3.94
C GLY A 104 1.77 8.61 2.56
N ALA A 105 1.71 9.48 1.54
CA ALA A 105 1.34 9.07 0.18
C ALA A 105 2.38 8.14 -0.47
N ASP A 106 3.64 8.26 -0.06
CA ASP A 106 4.78 7.44 -0.44
C ASP A 106 5.24 6.55 0.72
N GLU A 107 4.40 6.35 1.74
CA GLU A 107 4.70 5.45 2.85
C GLU A 107 3.89 4.14 2.76
N GLY A 108 4.43 3.09 3.37
CA GLY A 108 3.76 1.79 3.46
C GLY A 108 4.32 0.90 4.55
N MET A 109 3.83 -0.34 4.58
CA MET A 109 4.36 -1.39 5.46
C MET A 109 4.56 -2.69 4.69
N LEU A 110 5.74 -3.27 4.81
CA LEU A 110 6.12 -4.53 4.19
C LEU A 110 6.15 -5.66 5.22
N PHE A 111 5.23 -6.61 5.09
CA PHE A 111 5.15 -7.81 5.89
C PHE A 111 5.90 -8.93 5.17
N VAL A 112 6.88 -9.55 5.81
CA VAL A 112 7.70 -10.62 5.19
C VAL A 112 7.69 -11.87 6.07
N TRP A 113 7.58 -13.04 5.43
CA TRP A 113 7.64 -14.35 6.05
C TRP A 113 8.82 -15.19 5.52
N GLU A 114 9.21 -16.22 6.27
CA GLU A 114 10.33 -17.13 5.94
C GLU A 114 9.94 -18.27 4.99
N ASP A 115 8.65 -18.47 4.74
CA ASP A 115 8.12 -19.48 3.82
C ASP A 115 7.19 -18.87 2.75
N ASP A 116 6.71 -19.70 1.82
CA ASP A 116 5.65 -19.34 0.86
C ASP A 116 4.40 -20.14 1.22
N GLN A 117 3.39 -19.46 1.74
CA GLN A 117 2.12 -20.07 2.18
C GLN A 117 0.97 -19.11 1.89
N PRO A 118 -0.28 -19.58 1.85
CA PRO A 118 -1.43 -18.70 1.86
C PRO A 118 -1.35 -17.72 3.05
N ARG A 119 -1.41 -16.42 2.77
CA ARG A 119 -1.35 -15.36 3.79
C ARG A 119 -2.75 -14.85 4.07
N THR A 120 -3.01 -14.56 5.34
CA THR A 120 -4.27 -13.99 5.78
C THR A 120 -3.99 -12.69 6.51
N MET A 121 -4.71 -11.65 6.11
CA MET A 121 -4.66 -10.31 6.69
C MET A 121 -6.07 -9.92 7.17
N TRP A 122 -6.17 -8.82 7.92
CA TRP A 122 -7.41 -8.21 8.37
C TRP A 122 -7.19 -6.72 8.64
N MET A 123 -8.25 -5.99 8.97
CA MET A 123 -8.21 -4.56 9.25
C MET A 123 -8.56 -4.25 10.72
N LYS A 124 -8.49 -5.25 11.61
CA LYS A 124 -8.81 -5.09 13.03
C LYS A 124 -7.97 -3.97 13.64
N ASN A 125 -8.62 -3.00 14.30
CA ASN A 125 -7.99 -1.83 14.91
C ASN A 125 -7.21 -0.94 13.92
N THR A 126 -7.44 -1.05 12.60
CA THR A 126 -6.80 -0.22 11.58
C THR A 126 -7.83 0.76 11.01
N PRO A 127 -7.83 2.04 11.42
CA PRO A 127 -8.87 2.99 11.06
C PRO A 127 -8.65 3.65 9.70
N ILE A 128 -7.45 3.52 9.11
CA ILE A 128 -7.14 3.94 7.74
C ILE A 128 -7.47 2.84 6.74
N SER A 129 -8.03 3.20 5.59
CA SER A 129 -8.25 2.26 4.47
C SER A 129 -6.93 2.04 3.72
N LEU A 130 -6.69 0.81 3.26
CA LEU A 130 -5.43 0.40 2.63
C LEU A 130 -5.66 -0.29 1.29
N ASP A 131 -4.64 -0.29 0.45
CA ASP A 131 -4.46 -1.27 -0.62
C ASP A 131 -3.46 -2.34 -0.13
N MET A 132 -3.80 -3.62 -0.27
CA MET A 132 -2.96 -4.76 0.11
C MET A 132 -2.47 -5.49 -1.14
N LEU A 133 -1.16 -5.49 -1.37
CA LEU A 133 -0.51 -6.21 -2.46
C LEU A 133 0.11 -7.49 -1.91
N PHE A 134 -0.39 -8.65 -2.32
CA PHE A 134 0.19 -9.95 -1.97
C PHE A 134 1.33 -10.27 -2.94
N LEU A 135 2.49 -10.64 -2.41
CA LEU A 135 3.74 -10.72 -3.16
C LEU A 135 4.32 -12.14 -3.15
N SER A 136 4.88 -12.54 -4.29
CA SER A 136 5.72 -13.74 -4.40
C SER A 136 7.06 -13.56 -3.69
N ARG A 137 7.85 -14.65 -3.62
CA ARG A 137 9.21 -14.63 -3.06
C ARG A 137 10.14 -13.63 -3.73
N ASP A 138 9.98 -13.44 -5.03
CA ASP A 138 10.81 -12.55 -5.85
C ASP A 138 10.20 -11.14 -6.01
N GLY A 139 9.17 -10.84 -5.21
CA GLY A 139 8.50 -9.55 -5.15
C GLY A 139 7.44 -9.31 -6.22
N ILE A 140 7.04 -10.33 -6.98
CA ILE A 140 5.98 -10.17 -7.99
C ILE A 140 4.63 -9.97 -7.30
N VAL A 141 3.88 -8.96 -7.72
CA VAL A 141 2.52 -8.70 -7.25
C VAL A 141 1.61 -9.80 -7.78
N LEU A 142 1.16 -10.69 -6.91
CA LEU A 142 0.27 -11.80 -7.22
C LEU A 142 -1.19 -11.35 -7.27
N HIS A 143 -1.57 -10.48 -6.34
CA HIS A 143 -2.95 -10.04 -6.17
C HIS A 143 -3.00 -8.71 -5.40
N ILE A 144 -4.00 -7.89 -5.71
CA ILE A 144 -4.23 -6.61 -5.03
C ILE A 144 -5.65 -6.57 -4.49
N VAL A 145 -5.79 -6.37 -3.18
CA VAL A 145 -7.06 -6.01 -2.55
C VAL A 145 -7.06 -4.51 -2.35
N ARG A 146 -7.90 -3.81 -3.10
CA ARG A 146 -7.96 -2.35 -3.11
C ARG A 146 -8.98 -1.84 -2.11
N LYS A 147 -8.70 -0.69 -1.48
CA LYS A 147 -9.64 0.05 -0.61
C LYS A 147 -10.30 -0.85 0.43
N THR A 148 -9.47 -1.48 1.26
CA THR A 148 -9.93 -2.34 2.36
C THR A 148 -10.87 -1.57 3.29
N THR A 149 -11.79 -2.29 3.94
CA THR A 149 -12.73 -1.70 4.89
C THR A 149 -12.05 -1.49 6.24
N PRO A 150 -11.91 -0.25 6.74
CA PRO A 150 -11.33 0.02 8.05
C PRO A 150 -12.02 -0.75 9.18
N GLU A 151 -11.27 -1.12 10.22
CA GLU A 151 -11.76 -1.82 11.41
C GLU A 151 -12.39 -3.22 11.16
N SER A 152 -12.40 -3.71 9.92
CA SER A 152 -13.02 -4.98 9.57
C SER A 152 -12.19 -6.17 10.08
N GLU A 153 -12.86 -7.11 10.76
CA GLU A 153 -12.28 -8.40 11.15
C GLU A 153 -12.46 -9.50 10.09
N MET A 154 -13.05 -9.18 8.94
CA MET A 154 -13.13 -10.14 7.83
C MET A 154 -11.73 -10.50 7.34
N LEU A 155 -11.48 -11.80 7.21
CA LEU A 155 -10.20 -12.32 6.75
C LEU A 155 -10.02 -12.06 5.25
N ILE A 156 -8.87 -11.49 4.89
CA ILE A 156 -8.43 -11.24 3.53
C ILE A 156 -7.33 -12.25 3.22
N MET A 157 -7.61 -13.21 2.34
CA MET A 157 -6.69 -14.30 2.03
C MET A 157 -6.00 -14.08 0.69
N SER A 158 -4.72 -14.43 0.61
CA SER A 158 -4.03 -14.51 -0.68
C SER A 158 -4.63 -15.64 -1.52
N PRO A 159 -4.83 -15.45 -2.84
CA PRO A 159 -5.36 -16.50 -3.71
C PRO A 159 -4.37 -17.65 -3.93
N GLU A 160 -3.07 -17.37 -3.76
CA GLU A 160 -1.96 -18.29 -3.94
C GLU A 160 -0.94 -18.12 -2.80
N PRO A 161 0.02 -19.05 -2.62
CA PRO A 161 1.10 -18.88 -1.65
C PRO A 161 1.88 -17.57 -1.87
N ALA A 162 2.00 -16.77 -0.81
CA ALA A 162 2.69 -15.48 -0.84
C ALA A 162 3.85 -15.46 0.17
N ARG A 163 4.93 -14.79 -0.21
CA ARG A 163 6.10 -14.53 0.65
C ARG A 163 5.88 -13.32 1.54
N ALA A 164 5.17 -12.33 1.02
CA ALA A 164 5.07 -11.01 1.62
C ALA A 164 3.73 -10.33 1.27
N VAL A 165 3.42 -9.28 2.01
CA VAL A 165 2.32 -8.36 1.75
C VAL A 165 2.85 -6.94 1.88
N LEU A 166 2.54 -6.07 0.92
CA LEU A 166 2.78 -4.64 0.99
C LEU A 166 1.45 -3.92 1.21
N GLU A 167 1.36 -3.14 2.30
CA GLU A 167 0.24 -2.25 2.59
C GLU A 167 0.59 -0.81 2.20
N LEU A 168 -0.26 -0.19 1.39
CA LEU A 168 -0.19 1.23 0.99
C LEU A 168 -1.50 1.93 1.35
N GLY A 169 -1.51 3.26 1.38
CA GLY A 169 -2.76 4.02 1.50
C GLY A 169 -3.78 3.64 0.43
N ALA A 170 -5.07 3.57 0.78
CA ALA A 170 -6.11 3.16 -0.15
C ALA A 170 -6.17 4.03 -1.42
N GLY A 171 -6.30 3.38 -2.57
CA GLY A 171 -6.37 4.03 -3.88
C GLY A 171 -5.01 4.41 -4.48
N THR A 172 -3.90 4.19 -3.78
CA THR A 172 -2.55 4.40 -4.32
C THR A 172 -2.30 3.52 -5.54
N THR A 173 -2.75 2.26 -5.52
CA THR A 173 -2.55 1.34 -6.65
C THR A 173 -3.32 1.79 -7.90
N ASP A 174 -4.56 2.27 -7.73
CA ASP A 174 -5.35 2.86 -8.82
C ASP A 174 -4.69 4.12 -9.38
N LEU A 175 -4.27 5.04 -8.48
CA LEU A 175 -3.69 6.32 -8.85
C LEU A 175 -2.41 6.16 -9.68
N LEU A 176 -1.57 5.18 -9.33
CA LEU A 176 -0.27 4.96 -9.96
C LEU A 176 -0.30 3.89 -11.06
N SER A 177 -1.45 3.26 -11.25
CA SER A 177 -1.66 2.15 -12.20
C SER A 177 -0.75 0.95 -11.90
N ILE A 178 -0.67 0.58 -10.63
CA ILE A 178 0.03 -0.62 -10.15
C ILE A 178 -0.93 -1.81 -10.29
N GLU A 179 -0.46 -2.88 -10.92
CA GLU A 179 -1.26 -4.06 -11.25
C GLU A 179 -0.55 -5.38 -10.87
N PRO A 180 -1.30 -6.49 -10.75
CA PRO A 180 -0.71 -7.82 -10.68
C PRO A 180 0.27 -8.06 -11.84
N GLY A 181 1.43 -8.63 -11.53
CA GLY A 181 2.56 -8.79 -12.45
C GLY A 181 3.66 -7.75 -12.32
N ASP A 182 3.38 -6.58 -11.73
CA ASP A 182 4.42 -5.62 -11.34
C ASP A 182 5.35 -6.21 -10.28
N ARG A 183 6.53 -5.62 -10.11
CA ARG A 183 7.56 -6.15 -9.21
C ARG A 183 7.92 -5.16 -8.12
N VAL A 184 7.77 -5.60 -6.87
CA VAL A 184 8.29 -4.95 -5.68
C VAL A 184 9.76 -5.31 -5.50
N LEU A 185 10.61 -4.30 -5.54
CA LEU A 185 12.05 -4.41 -5.33
C LEU A 185 12.36 -3.98 -3.89
N HIS A 186 12.87 -4.93 -3.11
CA HIS A 186 13.31 -4.73 -1.75
C HIS A 186 14.37 -5.78 -1.37
N PRO A 187 15.41 -5.46 -0.56
CA PRO A 187 16.43 -6.44 -0.18
C PRO A 187 15.88 -7.73 0.46
N LEU A 188 14.83 -7.62 1.29
CA LEU A 188 14.16 -8.80 1.89
C LEU A 188 13.45 -9.71 0.88
N LEU A 189 13.24 -9.22 -0.35
CA LEU A 189 12.63 -9.96 -1.46
C LEU A 189 13.68 -10.33 -2.53
N GLY A 190 14.97 -10.25 -2.18
CA GLY A 190 16.08 -10.62 -3.04
C GLY A 190 16.45 -9.58 -4.11
N ALA A 191 15.93 -8.35 -4.03
CA ALA A 191 16.38 -7.29 -4.93
C ALA A 191 17.82 -6.90 -4.64
N THR A 192 18.62 -6.75 -5.69
CA THR A 192 20.02 -6.35 -5.58
C THR A 192 20.14 -4.83 -5.48
N PRO A 193 21.29 -4.29 -5.02
CA PRO A 193 21.57 -2.86 -5.12
C PRO A 193 21.50 -2.30 -6.54
N GLU A 194 21.64 -3.15 -7.56
CA GLU A 194 21.48 -2.78 -8.97
C GLU A 194 20.01 -2.58 -9.36
N ASP A 195 19.14 -3.49 -8.95
CA ASP A 195 17.70 -3.37 -9.18
C ASP A 195 17.14 -2.10 -8.53
N MET A 196 17.65 -1.76 -7.35
CA MET A 196 17.24 -0.60 -6.56
C MET A 196 17.75 0.76 -7.12
N ARG A 197 18.50 0.77 -8.21
CA ARG A 197 18.90 2.03 -8.87
C ARG A 197 17.71 2.65 -9.61
N ARG A 198 17.38 3.90 -9.25
CA ARG A 198 16.31 4.69 -9.90
C ARG A 198 16.63 5.13 -11.33
N ARG A 199 17.91 5.14 -11.71
CA ARG A 199 18.38 5.51 -13.07
C ARG A 199 18.95 4.27 -13.76
N PRO A 200 18.72 4.09 -15.09
CA PRO A 200 19.49 3.10 -15.84
C PRO A 200 20.99 3.33 -15.62
N PRO A 201 21.81 2.26 -15.55
CA PRO A 201 23.24 2.41 -15.42
C PRO A 201 23.76 3.31 -16.55
N PRO A 202 24.79 4.14 -16.30
CA PRO A 202 25.40 4.92 -17.37
C PRO A 202 25.80 3.96 -18.48
N VAL A 203 25.28 4.21 -19.70
CA VAL A 203 25.66 3.44 -20.88
C VAL A 203 27.18 3.61 -21.03
N PRO A 204 27.98 2.52 -21.02
CA PRO A 204 29.39 2.66 -21.30
C PRO A 204 29.54 3.27 -22.70
N SER A 205 30.13 4.47 -22.76
CA SER A 205 30.35 5.16 -24.03
C SER A 205 31.16 4.27 -24.96
N PRO A 206 30.78 4.15 -26.25
CA PRO A 206 31.55 3.34 -27.22
C PRO A 206 32.99 3.85 -27.42
N ASP A 207 33.30 5.07 -26.96
CA ASP A 207 34.64 5.68 -27.03
C ASP A 207 35.56 5.34 -25.85
N ALA A 208 35.14 4.51 -24.89
CA ALA A 208 36.04 3.93 -23.91
C ALA A 208 36.91 2.87 -24.61
N GLY A 209 37.92 3.34 -25.35
CA GLY A 209 38.89 2.48 -26.03
C GLY A 209 39.50 1.48 -25.05
N PRO A 210 39.95 0.30 -25.55
CA PRO A 210 40.47 -0.73 -24.68
C PRO A 210 41.62 -0.15 -23.86
N ALA A 211 41.52 -0.25 -22.53
CA ALA A 211 42.59 0.11 -21.61
C ALA A 211 43.89 -0.49 -22.16
N SER A 212 44.80 0.39 -22.60
CA SER A 212 46.01 -0.03 -23.28
C SER A 212 46.79 -0.92 -22.33
N ARG A 213 46.77 -2.22 -22.64
CA ARG A 213 47.60 -3.22 -21.98
C ARG A 213 49.04 -2.84 -22.29
N VAL A 214 49.68 -2.11 -21.38
CA VAL A 214 51.11 -1.83 -21.42
C VAL A 214 51.80 -3.19 -21.51
N ARG A 215 52.29 -3.52 -22.70
CA ARG A 215 53.16 -4.67 -22.91
C ARG A 215 54.52 -4.26 -22.34
N SER A 216 54.79 -4.69 -21.11
CA SER A 216 56.16 -4.74 -20.61
C SER A 216 56.98 -5.58 -21.59
N HIS A 217 57.97 -4.93 -22.20
CA HIS A 217 58.96 -5.55 -23.07
C HIS A 217 59.80 -6.55 -22.27
N PRO A 218 60.14 -7.73 -22.81
CA PRO A 218 61.23 -8.53 -22.28
C PRO A 218 62.56 -7.92 -22.73
N ASP A 219 63.33 -7.40 -21.78
CA ASP A 219 64.69 -6.94 -22.02
C ASP A 219 65.60 -8.13 -22.33
N SER A 220 66.46 -7.96 -23.32
CA SER A 220 67.32 -8.99 -23.88
C SER A 220 68.60 -9.14 -23.05
N ALA A 221 69.03 -10.40 -22.93
CA ALA A 221 70.37 -10.98 -22.79
C ALA A 221 71.60 -10.09 -22.46
N PRO A 222 72.63 -10.72 -21.86
CA PRO A 222 73.76 -11.10 -22.72
C PRO A 222 73.97 -12.61 -22.88
#